data_AF-A0A829ZA92-F1
#
_entry.id   AF-A0A829ZA92-F1
#
_cell.length_a   1.000
_cell.length_b   1.000
_cell.length_c   1.000
_cell.angle_alpha   90.00
_cell.angle_beta   90.00
_cell.angle_gamma   90.00
#
_symmetry.space_group_name_H-M   'P 1'
#
loop_
_entity.id
_entity.type
_entity.pdbx_description
1 polymer ?
#
loop_
_entity_poly.entity_id
_entity_poly.type
_entity_poly.pdbx_seq_one_letter_code
_entity_poly.pdbx_strand_id
1 'polypeptide(L)' 'MRININKTKNHEFVYVIKDFYNNGSRTSKIIEKLGKIDELCIQKNMSRDEVVAWAKNYAKELT' A
#
# COMPACT_ATOMS: atom_id res chain seq x y z
N MET A 1 9.86 -2.09 -2.67
CA MET A 1 8.49 -2.45 -3.11
C MET A 1 7.70 -1.17 -3.38
N ARG A 2 6.43 -1.23 -3.80
CA ARG A 2 5.58 -0.02 -3.91
C ARG A 2 4.21 -0.25 -3.26
N ILE A 3 3.50 0.83 -2.94
CA ILE A 3 2.12 0.72 -2.45
C ILE A 3 1.12 0.71 -3.62
N ASN A 4 0.01 0.02 -3.42
CA ASN A 4 -1.19 0.11 -4.23
C ASN A 4 -2.35 0.52 -3.33
N ILE A 5 -3.05 1.60 -3.70
CA ILE A 5 -4.26 2.03 -3.02
C ILE A 5 -5.42 1.62 -3.90
N ASN A 6 -6.27 0.71 -3.40
CA ASN A 6 -7.50 0.32 -4.07
C ASN A 6 -8.67 1.05 -3.42
N LYS A 7 -9.36 1.86 -4.21
CA LYS A 7 -10.55 2.59 -3.79
C LYS A 7 -11.81 1.85 -4.22
N THR A 8 -12.65 1.55 -3.26
CA THR A 8 -14.03 1.07 -3.47
C THR A 8 -15.01 2.20 -3.12
N LYS A 9 -16.31 1.97 -3.31
CA LYS A 9 -17.36 2.97 -3.02
C LYS A 9 -17.31 3.51 -1.58
N ASN A 10 -16.96 2.65 -0.62
CA ASN A 10 -17.07 2.96 0.81
C ASN A 10 -15.72 2.93 1.54
N HIS A 11 -14.70 2.29 0.97
CA HIS A 11 -13.44 2.04 1.65
C HIS A 11 -12.25 2.16 0.73
N GLU A 12 -11.12 2.54 1.32
CA GLU A 12 -9.83 2.54 0.64
C GLU A 12 -8.86 1.62 1.36
N PHE A 13 -8.27 0.70 0.59
CA PHE A 13 -7.35 -0.29 1.10
C PHE A 13 -5.94 0.00 0.60
N VAL A 14 -4.95 -0.20 1.47
CA VAL A 14 -3.53 -0.07 1.15
C VAL A 14 -2.88 -1.45 1.11
N TYR A 15 -2.18 -1.73 0.02
CA TYR A 15 -1.43 -2.95 -0.20
C TYR A 15 0.03 -2.61 -0.49
N VAL A 16 0.96 -3.44 -0.03
CA VAL A 16 2.33 -3.46 -0.50
C VAL A 16 2.43 -4.48 -1.63
N ILE A 17 2.92 -4.04 -2.77
CA ILE A 17 3.08 -4.86 -3.97
C ILE A 17 4.53 -4.84 -4.45
N LYS A 18 4.96 -5.96 -5.00
CA LYS A 18 6.26 -6.12 -5.66
C LYS A 18 6.03 -6.31 -7.14
N ASP A 19 6.76 -5.53 -7.93
CA ASP A 19 6.78 -5.69 -9.38
C ASP A 19 7.82 -6.77 -9.75
N PHE A 20 7.43 -7.65 -10.67
CA PHE A 20 8.24 -8.71 -11.25
C PHE A 20 8.32 -8.47 -12.74
N TYR A 21 9.53 -8.43 -13.27
CA TYR A 21 9.78 -8.38 -14.71
C TYR A 21 10.09 -9.79 -15.18
N ASN A 22 9.27 -10.31 -16.08
CA ASN A 22 9.52 -11.59 -16.73
C ASN A 22 9.35 -11.45 -18.24
N ASN A 23 10.42 -11.74 -18.97
CA ASN A 23 10.45 -11.85 -20.44
C ASN A 23 9.71 -10.71 -21.17
N GLY A 24 9.96 -9.45 -20.77
CA GLY A 24 9.35 -8.26 -21.38
C GLY A 24 7.98 -7.84 -20.82
N SER A 25 7.36 -8.65 -19.96
CA SER A 25 6.10 -8.31 -19.27
C SER A 25 6.35 -7.92 -17.82
N ARG A 26 5.69 -6.84 -17.37
CA ARG A 26 5.68 -6.43 -15.97
C ARG A 26 4.41 -6.96 -15.31
N THR A 27 4.59 -7.83 -14.33
CA THR A 27 3.51 -8.29 -13.46
C THR A 27 3.73 -7.78 -12.05
N SER A 28 2.66 -7.63 -11.26
CA SER A 28 2.75 -7.17 -9.88
C SER A 28 2.07 -8.18 -8.99
N LYS A 29 2.68 -8.53 -7.85
CA LYS A 29 2.08 -9.38 -6.82
C LYS A 29 1.89 -8.61 -5.54
N ILE A 30 0.75 -8.81 -4.88
CA ILE A 30 0.51 -8.32 -3.53
C ILE A 30 1.38 -9.14 -2.57
N ILE A 31 2.26 -8.45 -1.85
CA ILE A 31 3.12 -9.05 -0.82
C ILE A 31 2.40 -8.98 0.52
N GLU A 32 1.78 -7.84 0.82
CA GLU A 32 1.15 -7.60 2.11
C GLU A 32 -0.06 -6.68 1.99
N LYS A 33 -1.07 -6.94 2.81
CA LYS A 33 -2.26 -6.08 2.94
C LYS A 33 -2.15 -5.32 4.26
N LEU A 34 -1.94 -4.00 4.18
CA LEU A 34 -1.80 -3.15 5.38
C LEU A 34 -3.14 -2.88 6.05
N GLY A 35 -4.23 -2.82 5.29
CA GLY A 35 -5.57 -2.60 5.82
C GLY A 35 -6.30 -1.43 5.16
N LYS A 36 -7.37 -0.94 5.81
CA LYS A 36 -8.10 0.25 5.34
C LYS A 36 -7.40 1.52 5.80
N ILE A 37 -7.37 2.53 4.95
CA ILE A 37 -6.81 3.85 5.30
C ILE A 37 -7.49 4.40 6.55
N ASP A 38 -8.82 4.37 6.63
CA ASP A 38 -9.55 4.95 7.78
C ASP A 38 -9.20 4.26 9.10
N GLU A 39 -9.07 2.92 9.09
CA GLU A 39 -8.66 2.14 10.26
C GLU A 39 -7.21 2.46 10.65
N LEU A 40 -6.31 2.59 9.68
CA LEU A 40 -4.91 2.96 9.91
C LEU A 40 -4.77 4.39 10.44
N CYS A 41 -5.57 5.34 9.93
CA CYS A 41 -5.62 6.71 10.41
C CYS A 41 -5.99 6.76 11.90
N ILE A 42 -7.00 6.00 12.32
CA ILE A 42 -7.43 5.90 13.71
C ILE A 42 -6.35 5.24 14.57
N GLN A 43 -5.80 4.11 14.13
CA GLN A 43 -4.79 3.36 14.89
C GLN A 43 -3.49 4.13 15.09
N LYS A 44 -3.05 4.88 14.08
CA LYS A 44 -1.81 5.65 14.12
C LYS A 44 -2.01 7.09 14.57
N ASN A 45 -3.27 7.52 14.76
CA ASN A 45 -3.66 8.90 15.01
C ASN A 45 -3.03 9.88 13.98
N MET A 46 -3.09 9.48 12.71
CA MET A 46 -2.48 10.18 11.58
C MET A 46 -3.56 10.58 10.58
N SER A 47 -3.31 11.66 9.86
CA SER A 47 -4.12 12.00 8.68
C SER A 47 -3.89 10.98 7.56
N ARG A 48 -4.81 10.98 6.60
CA ARG A 48 -4.73 10.12 5.42
C ARG A 48 -3.40 10.27 4.67
N ASP A 49 -2.94 11.50 4.47
CA ASP A 49 -1.72 11.76 3.70
C ASP A 49 -0.49 11.24 4.44
N GLU A 50 -0.48 11.36 5.77
CA GLU A 50 0.55 10.79 6.64
C GLU A 50 0.54 9.26 6.61
N VAL A 51 -0.63 8.61 6.64
CA VAL A 51 -0.74 7.15 6.49
C VAL A 51 -0.22 6.69 5.13
N VAL A 52 -0.53 7.42 4.06
CA VAL A 52 0.00 7.12 2.72
C VAL A 52 1.51 7.31 2.67
N ALA A 53 2.05 8.36 3.28
CA ALA A 53 3.49 8.59 3.37
C ALA A 53 4.19 7.48 4.19
N TRP A 54 3.62 7.11 5.33
CA TRP A 54 4.06 6.01 6.16
C TRP A 54 4.08 4.69 5.37
N ALA A 55 2.99 4.36 4.67
CA ALA A 55 2.91 3.13 3.89
C ALA A 55 3.94 3.11 2.73
N LYS A 56 4.22 4.26 2.10
CA LYS A 56 5.30 4.39 1.10
C LYS A 56 6.67 4.12 1.72
N ASN A 57 6.94 4.65 2.91
CA ASN A 57 8.21 4.41 3.60
C ASN A 57 8.35 2.95 4.02
N TYR A 58 7.29 2.36 4.59
CA TYR A 58 7.24 0.94 4.93
C TYR A 58 7.51 0.03 3.71
N ALA A 59 6.88 0.33 2.56
CA ALA A 59 7.13 -0.41 1.32
C ALA A 59 8.57 -0.24 0.77
N LYS A 60 9.26 0.84 1.12
CA LYS A 60 10.67 1.05 0.79
C LYS A 60 11.58 0.23 1.72
N GLU A 61 11.29 0.19 3.02
CA GLU A 61 12.04 -0.60 4.01
C GLU A 61 11.97 -2.11 3.73
N LEU A 62 10.87 -2.59 3.14
CA LEU A 62 10.72 -3.98 2.69
C LEU A 62 11.51 -4.32 1.41
N THR A 63 12.29 -3.39 0.84
CA THR A 63 13.06 -3.59 -0.40
C THR A 63 14.39 -4.28 -0.12
#